data_AF-W7VRR2-F1
#
_entry.id   AF-W7VRR2-F1
#
_cell.length_a   1.000
_cell.length_b   1.000
_cell.length_c   1.000
_cell.angle_alpha   90.00
_cell.angle_beta   90.00
_cell.angle_gamma   90.00
#
_symmetry.space_group_name_H-M   'P 1'
#
loop_
_entity.id
_entity.type
_entity.pdbx_description
1 polymer ?
#
loop_
_entity_poly.entity_id
_entity_poly.type
_entity_poly.pdbx_seq_one_letter_code
_entity_poly.pdbx_strand_id
1 'polypeptide(L)'
;MQLAGWQAGSEGVFIARTRHLQALQATAEHLVRARQLADRADAALDLLAEELRLAHDALGAITGRYTPDELLGDIFSRFCIGK
;
A
#
# COMPACT_ATOMS: atom_id res chain seq x y z
N MET A 1 -1.72 37.54 -19.92
CA MET A 1 -1.47 36.80 -18.66
C MET A 1 -1.53 35.32 -18.97
N GLN A 2 -0.37 34.67 -18.91
CA GLN A 2 -0.06 33.33 -19.43
C GLN A 2 -0.90 32.26 -18.72
N LEU A 3 -1.71 31.53 -19.48
CA LEU A 3 -2.33 30.29 -19.03
C LEU A 3 -1.21 29.26 -18.83
N ALA A 4 -1.06 28.79 -17.60
CA ALA A 4 -0.07 27.80 -17.20
C ALA A 4 -0.16 26.55 -18.09
N GLY A 5 0.98 26.12 -18.62
CA GLY A 5 1.14 24.94 -19.47
C GLY A 5 0.88 23.65 -18.71
N TRP A 6 -0.39 23.26 -18.60
CA TRP A 6 -0.79 21.98 -18.04
C TRP A 6 -0.46 20.84 -19.03
N GLN A 7 0.71 20.22 -18.87
CA GLN A 7 1.08 18.97 -19.54
C GLN A 7 0.79 17.76 -18.61
N ALA A 8 -0.49 17.50 -18.37
CA ALA A 8 -0.94 16.48 -17.40
C ALA A 8 -0.46 15.04 -17.69
N GLY A 9 -0.17 14.72 -18.96
CA GLY A 9 0.01 13.34 -19.41
C GLY A 9 1.37 12.71 -19.12
N SER A 10 2.47 13.44 -19.30
CA SER A 10 3.83 12.89 -19.15
C SER A 10 4.39 13.08 -17.74
N GLU A 11 4.22 14.27 -17.18
CA GLU A 11 4.74 14.64 -15.86
C GLU A 11 3.98 13.92 -14.74
N GLY A 12 2.66 13.82 -14.84
CA GLY A 12 1.83 13.08 -13.89
C GLY A 12 2.16 11.58 -13.84
N VAL A 13 2.40 10.96 -15.00
CA VAL A 13 2.79 9.54 -15.09
C VAL A 13 4.20 9.32 -14.55
N PHE A 14 5.13 10.26 -14.75
CA PHE A 14 6.46 10.19 -14.17
C PHE A 14 6.41 10.27 -12.64
N ILE A 15 5.67 11.24 -12.07
CA ILE A 15 5.48 11.37 -10.62
C ILE A 15 4.76 10.14 -10.03
N ALA A 16 3.78 9.58 -10.75
CA ALA A 16 3.11 8.33 -10.36
C ALA A 16 4.07 7.13 -10.34
N ARG A 17 4.99 7.03 -11.30
CA ARG A 17 6.03 5.99 -11.27
C ARG A 17 6.99 6.17 -10.10
N THR A 18 7.46 7.39 -9.83
CA THR A 18 8.37 7.67 -8.72
C THR A 18 7.76 7.32 -7.37
N ARG A 19 6.51 7.73 -7.09
CA ARG A 19 5.85 7.41 -5.81
C ARG A 19 5.66 5.90 -5.62
N HIS A 20 5.31 5.16 -6.68
CA HIS A 20 5.14 3.71 -6.58
C HIS A 20 6.47 3.00 -6.33
N LEU A 21 7.54 3.42 -7.01
CA LEU A 21 8.88 2.89 -6.77
C LEU A 21 9.34 3.13 -5.33
N GLN A 22 9.07 4.32 -4.77
CA GLN A 22 9.37 4.63 -3.37
C GLN A 22 8.59 3.73 -2.41
N ALA A 23 7.30 3.52 -2.65
CA ALA A 23 6.46 2.64 -1.85
C ALA A 23 6.92 1.17 -1.90
N LEU A 24 7.30 0.66 -3.09
CA LEU A 24 7.88 -0.68 -3.24
C LEU A 24 9.22 -0.82 -2.52
N GLN A 25 10.08 0.21 -2.60
CA GLN A 25 11.36 0.24 -1.91
C GLN A 25 11.16 0.17 -0.38
N ALA A 26 10.28 1.00 0.17
CA ALA A 26 9.94 0.97 1.59
C ALA A 26 9.37 -0.39 2.02
N THR A 27 8.47 -0.97 1.21
CA THR A 27 7.92 -2.31 1.44
C THR A 27 9.04 -3.36 1.55
N ALA A 28 9.98 -3.35 0.60
CA ALA A 28 11.09 -4.29 0.58
C ALA A 28 12.01 -4.13 1.81
N GLU A 29 12.30 -2.91 2.23
CA GLU A 29 13.11 -2.63 3.42
C GLU A 29 12.49 -3.20 4.69
N HIS A 30 11.19 -2.98 4.89
CA HIS A 30 10.46 -3.55 6.03
C HIS A 30 10.43 -5.08 5.99
N LEU A 31 10.25 -5.70 4.82
CA LEU A 31 10.28 -7.16 4.69
C LEU A 31 11.66 -7.76 4.99
N VAL A 32 12.75 -7.08 4.64
CA VAL A 32 14.11 -7.51 5.00
C VAL A 32 14.30 -7.48 6.52
N ARG A 33 13.83 -6.42 7.20
CA ARG A 33 13.88 -6.33 8.67
C ARG A 33 13.01 -7.39 9.34
N ALA A 34 11.78 -7.58 8.86
CA ALA A 34 10.89 -8.65 9.31
C ALA A 34 11.57 -10.02 9.19
N ARG A 35 12.22 -10.32 8.05
CA ARG A 35 12.99 -11.57 7.88
C ARG A 35 14.07 -11.73 8.96
N GLN A 36 14.86 -10.69 9.19
CA GLN A 36 15.92 -10.70 10.21
C GLN A 36 15.38 -10.89 11.63
N LEU A 37 14.17 -10.41 11.92
CA LEU A 37 13.50 -10.59 13.21
C LEU A 37 12.92 -12.01 13.35
N ALA A 38 12.36 -12.57 12.27
CA ALA A 38 11.86 -13.95 12.27
C ALA A 38 12.96 -14.97 12.58
N ASP A 39 14.21 -14.68 12.20
CA ASP A 39 15.36 -15.54 12.49
C ASP A 39 15.83 -15.49 13.97
N ARG A 40 15.27 -14.58 14.81
CA ARG A 40 15.71 -14.32 16.20
C ARG A 40 14.85 -15.01 17.29
N ALA A 41 13.98 -15.95 16.92
CA ALA A 41 13.05 -16.65 17.82
C ALA A 41 12.04 -15.73 18.55
N ASP A 42 11.23 -16.28 19.46
CA ASP A 42 10.00 -15.68 20.02
C ASP A 42 10.16 -14.26 20.62
N ALA A 43 11.37 -13.87 21.03
CA ALA A 43 11.63 -12.56 21.63
C ALA A 43 11.40 -11.36 20.68
N ALA A 44 11.22 -11.60 19.38
CA ALA A 44 11.10 -10.55 18.36
C ALA A 44 9.72 -10.48 17.69
N LEU A 45 8.71 -11.22 18.18
CA LEU A 45 7.40 -11.33 17.50
C LEU A 45 6.65 -9.99 17.41
N ASP A 46 6.71 -9.14 18.43
CA ASP A 46 6.06 -7.82 18.40
C ASP A 46 6.68 -6.89 17.34
N LEU A 47 8.01 -6.89 17.25
CA LEU A 47 8.73 -6.12 16.23
C LEU A 47 8.52 -6.70 14.83
N LEU A 48 8.46 -8.03 14.70
CA LEU A 48 8.14 -8.70 13.45
C LEU A 48 6.74 -8.27 12.96
N ALA A 49 5.74 -8.30 13.85
CA ALA A 49 4.39 -7.88 13.53
C ALA A 49 4.34 -6.41 13.09
N GLU A 50 5.08 -5.53 13.75
CA GLU A 50 5.15 -4.11 13.37
C GLU A 50 5.83 -3.90 12.01
N GLU A 51 6.96 -4.57 11.73
CA GLU A 51 7.61 -4.48 10.41
C GLU A 51 6.69 -5.00 9.29
N LEU A 52 5.91 -6.06 9.53
CA LEU A 52 4.91 -6.53 8.57
C LEU A 52 3.75 -5.53 8.38
N ARG A 53 3.30 -4.88 9.45
CA ARG A 53 2.27 -3.83 9.40
C ARG A 53 2.75 -2.64 8.56
N LEU A 54 4.00 -2.21 8.76
CA LEU A 54 4.62 -1.12 8.01
C LEU A 54 4.83 -1.48 6.53
N ALA A 55 5.27 -2.72 6.23
CA ALA A 55 5.36 -3.21 4.87
C ALA A 55 3.99 -3.19 4.15
N HIS A 56 2.93 -3.60 4.86
CA HIS A 56 1.57 -3.57 4.32
C HIS A 56 1.07 -2.15 4.06
N ASP A 57 1.29 -1.21 4.99
CA ASP A 57 0.93 0.20 4.82
C ASP A 57 1.68 0.84 3.62
N ALA A 58 2.98 0.56 3.47
CA ALA A 58 3.78 1.04 2.35
C ALA A 58 3.26 0.52 1.01
N LEU A 59 2.93 -0.78 0.93
CA LEU A 59 2.36 -1.37 -0.28
C LEU A 59 0.96 -0.81 -0.57
N GLY A 60 0.14 -0.62 0.45
CA GLY A 60 -1.20 -0.05 0.36
C GLY A 60 -1.22 1.39 -0.19
N ALA A 61 -0.12 2.13 -0.09
CA ALA A 61 0.03 3.43 -0.73
C ALA A 61 -0.02 3.38 -2.27
N ILE A 62 0.20 2.20 -2.87
CA ILE A 62 0.14 1.98 -4.32
C ILE A 62 -1.28 1.58 -4.77
N THR A 63 -1.90 0.65 -4.05
CA THR A 63 -3.21 0.07 -4.41
C THR A 63 -4.39 0.92 -3.95
N GLY A 64 -4.15 1.87 -3.03
CA GLY A 64 -5.20 2.43 -2.19
C GLY A 64 -5.45 1.51 -0.99
N ARG A 65 -5.95 2.09 0.12
CA ARG A 65 -6.42 1.29 1.26
C ARG A 65 -7.68 0.56 0.84
N TYR A 66 -7.68 -0.77 0.95
CA TYR A 66 -8.92 -1.54 0.92
C TYR A 66 -9.65 -1.29 2.24
N THR A 67 -10.69 -0.48 2.16
CA THR A 67 -11.45 -0.06 3.33
C THR A 67 -12.39 -1.17 3.80
N PRO A 68 -12.75 -1.21 5.09
CA PRO A 68 -13.81 -2.08 5.56
C PRO A 68 -15.11 -1.93 4.76
N ASP A 69 -15.43 -0.72 4.30
CA ASP A 69 -16.63 -0.45 3.50
C ASP A 69 -16.54 -1.06 2.10
N GLU A 70 -15.38 -1.05 1.45
CA GLU A 70 -15.17 -1.74 0.17
C GLU A 70 -15.26 -3.27 0.35
N LEU A 71 -14.71 -3.80 1.45
CA LEU A 71 -14.86 -5.21 1.80
C LEU A 71 -16.32 -5.60 2.03
N LEU A 72 -17.06 -4.79 2.80
CA LEU A 72 -18.48 -5.03 3.06
C LEU A 72 -19.29 -4.89 1.76
N GLY A 73 -18.96 -3.90 0.92
CA GLY A 73 -19.52 -3.73 -0.41
C GLY A 73 -19.35 -4.98 -1.27
N ASP A 74 -18.15 -5.55 -1.32
CA ASP A 74 -17.88 -6.79 -2.08
C ASP A 74 -18.63 -8.00 -1.51
N ILE A 75 -18.62 -8.17 -0.17
CA ILE A 75 -19.32 -9.27 0.51
C ILE A 75 -20.83 -9.21 0.22
N PHE A 76 -21.42 -8.00 0.28
CA PHE A 76 -22.86 -7.81 0.10
C PHE A 76 -23.28 -7.54 -1.35
N SER A 77 -22.34 -7.31 -2.28
CA SER A 77 -22.63 -7.10 -3.72
C SER A 77 -23.36 -8.27 -4.37
N ARG A 78 -23.19 -9.47 -3.80
CA ARG A 78 -23.80 -10.73 -4.26
C ARG A 78 -25.07 -11.10 -3.51
N PHE A 79 -25.41 -10.39 -2.43
CA PHE A 79 -26.71 -10.51 -1.80
C PHE A 79 -27.66 -9.59 -2.56
N CYS A 80 -28.33 -10.14 -3.58
CA CYS A 80 -29.50 -9.48 -4.15
C CYS A 80 -30.47 -9.21 -3.00
N ILE A 81 -30.56 -7.95 -2.56
CA ILE A 81 -31.74 -7.50 -1.80
C ILE A 81 -32.88 -7.68 -2.79
N GLY A 82 -33.66 -8.74 -2.60
CA GLY A 82 -34.72 -9.15 -3.50
C GLY A 82 -35.54 -7.95 -3.98
N LYS A 83 -35.38 -7.65 -5.27
CA LYS A 83 -36.37 -7.04 -6.14
C LYS A 83 -36.39 -7.84 -7.42
#